data_AF-A0A4Z2IMY5-F1
#
_entry.id   AF-A0A4Z2IMY5-F1
#
_cell.length_a   1.000
_cell.length_b   1.000
_cell.length_c   1.000
_cell.angle_alpha   90.00
_cell.angle_beta   90.00
_cell.angle_gamma   90.00
#
_symmetry.space_group_name_H-M   'P 1'
#
loop_
_entity.id
_entity.type
_entity.pdbx_description
1 polymer ?
#
loop_
_entity_poly.entity_id
_entity_poly.type
_entity_poly.pdbx_seq_one_letter_code
_entity_poly.pdbx_strand_id
1 'polypeptide(L)'
;MTGYWTINQAGNARRKLLCPTESRPIDGPVFLRVQGYPCSRQESRALSFSEEKAHWQIPMNEVNIICDVATKDDVLYVATCNPVSLYSMEERGETIRCMELYDVFPRTISGTWQPFVTVAPLGSPLDGQVVLHEEQRGHRMCHDFAHKNCLLFYKEDGNELEVLDVLEGRVHTISLPVNLKSVHLVAEDRWLLLESGTNKKFLLTKPMHMMAGDSGVCQLHAIGEDGVSSGHGITIQRDSNLDVTAPKHGKTDPNNDPHVGGNQWAGGTGGRDTAGLGGKGGPYRLDAGHKVHQVSQAEKDAVPEEVRRAAREMGEKAFKERLKEIDMSEYDAAMYERFSSAVRRQVQSLRIVLDSLQAKGKEREWLKNQALGELDDAKIIDGLTGEKAIYKRRAELDPEPGSPQQKPKRLRVLVDVSGSMYRFNGVDGRLERSMEAVCMVMEALESYEHRFKYDIVGHSGDGYDIELVRADKVPKNNKERLKVIKNMHAHSQFCMSGDYTLEGTAASVKELAREEADEHFLVVLSDANLERYGIRPERFAQVLTSDTQVNAFAIFIGSLGDQAERLQKTLPAGRSFVAMDTKHIPQILQQIFTSTMLSNA
;
A
#
# COMPACT_ATOMS: atom_id res chain seq x y z
N MET A 1 -2.94 1.25 7.37
CA MET A 1 -4.39 1.54 7.26
C MET A 1 -5.04 0.99 8.52
N THR A 2 -5.20 1.80 9.56
CA THR A 2 -5.85 1.39 10.82
C THR A 2 -7.33 1.74 10.73
N GLY A 3 -8.18 0.73 10.53
CA GLY A 3 -9.63 0.90 10.61
C GLY A 3 -10.08 1.01 12.06
N TYR A 4 -10.89 2.02 12.39
CA TYR A 4 -11.52 2.16 13.69
C TYR A 4 -13.00 1.80 13.57
N TRP A 5 -13.50 0.93 14.44
CA TRP A 5 -14.92 0.59 14.54
C TRP A 5 -15.54 1.43 15.65
N THR A 6 -16.50 2.30 15.32
CA THR A 6 -17.28 3.06 16.30
C THR A 6 -18.62 2.39 16.54
N ILE A 7 -18.88 1.97 17.78
CA ILE A 7 -20.22 1.52 18.22
C ILE A 7 -21.08 2.77 18.40
N ASN A 8 -21.82 3.17 17.35
CA ASN A 8 -22.73 4.30 17.42
C ASN A 8 -23.89 3.99 18.39
N GLN A 9 -23.87 4.58 19.60
CA GLN A 9 -25.01 4.59 20.53
C GLN A 9 -26.06 5.66 20.18
N ALA A 10 -25.83 6.49 19.16
CA ALA A 10 -26.71 7.58 18.79
C ALA A 10 -27.56 7.22 17.56
N GLY A 11 -28.81 6.80 17.80
CA GLY A 11 -29.83 6.60 16.77
C GLY A 11 -30.71 5.39 17.05
N ASN A 12 -31.96 5.64 17.44
CA ASN A 12 -33.07 4.69 17.62
C ASN A 12 -32.67 3.23 17.79
N ALA A 13 -32.56 2.76 19.05
CA ALA A 13 -32.68 1.36 19.48
C ALA A 13 -32.48 0.31 18.36
N ARG A 14 -31.29 0.25 17.74
CA ARG A 14 -30.91 -0.90 16.93
C ARG A 14 -30.86 -2.07 17.91
N ARG A 15 -31.85 -2.95 17.78
CA ARG A 15 -32.21 -4.08 18.66
C ARG A 15 -31.00 -4.61 19.44
N LYS A 16 -30.84 -4.19 20.69
CA LYS A 16 -30.05 -4.95 21.67
C LYS A 16 -30.81 -6.25 21.89
N LEU A 17 -30.30 -7.35 21.36
CA LEU A 17 -30.91 -8.65 21.54
C LEU A 17 -30.28 -9.28 22.78
N LEU A 18 -31.14 -9.60 23.73
CA LEU A 18 -30.78 -10.30 24.95
C LEU A 18 -30.65 -11.78 24.63
N CYS A 19 -29.50 -12.35 24.94
CA CYS A 19 -29.23 -13.77 24.73
C CYS A 19 -29.29 -14.47 26.10
N PRO A 20 -30.28 -15.35 26.35
CA PRO A 20 -30.38 -16.06 27.62
C PRO A 20 -29.19 -17.00 27.81
N THR A 21 -28.84 -17.27 29.07
CA THR A 21 -27.71 -18.13 29.42
C THR A 21 -28.15 -19.18 30.43
N GLU A 22 -27.96 -20.45 30.10
CA GLU A 22 -28.21 -21.60 30.98
C GLU A 22 -26.88 -22.23 31.40
N SER A 23 -26.81 -22.82 32.60
CA SER A 23 -25.57 -23.44 33.11
C SER A 23 -25.81 -24.90 33.48
N ARG A 24 -24.91 -25.79 33.04
CA ARG A 24 -24.92 -27.23 33.35
C ARG A 24 -23.57 -27.69 33.93
N PRO A 25 -23.54 -28.63 34.88
CA PRO A 25 -22.29 -29.19 35.39
C PRO A 25 -21.66 -30.17 34.38
N ILE A 26 -20.34 -30.35 34.48
CA ILE A 26 -19.58 -31.36 33.71
C ILE A 26 -19.50 -32.66 34.51
N ASP A 27 -19.44 -33.79 33.81
CA ASP A 27 -19.24 -35.09 34.41
C ASP A 27 -17.88 -35.23 35.12
N GLY A 28 -17.83 -36.08 36.14
CA GLY A 28 -16.67 -36.23 37.03
C GLY A 28 -15.39 -36.77 36.36
N PRO A 29 -14.24 -36.66 37.04
CA PRO A 29 -12.94 -37.01 36.46
C PRO A 29 -12.80 -38.52 36.21
N VAL A 30 -12.20 -38.86 35.07
CA VAL A 30 -11.77 -40.23 34.73
C VAL A 30 -10.25 -40.30 34.86
N PHE A 31 -9.75 -41.34 35.54
CA PHE A 31 -8.31 -41.55 35.67
C PHE A 31 -7.76 -42.30 34.46
N LEU A 32 -6.81 -41.68 33.76
CA LEU A 32 -6.17 -42.23 32.58
C LEU A 32 -4.70 -42.53 32.84
N ARG A 33 -4.18 -43.60 32.22
CA ARG A 33 -2.80 -44.03 32.41
C ARG A 33 -1.87 -43.25 31.50
N VAL A 34 -0.82 -42.64 32.08
CA VAL A 34 0.27 -41.99 31.35
C VAL A 34 1.45 -42.96 31.24
N GLN A 35 2.00 -43.11 30.04
CA GLN A 35 3.19 -43.92 29.74
C GLN A 35 4.35 -43.02 29.32
N GLY A 36 5.57 -43.33 29.76
CA GLY A 36 6.77 -42.58 29.40
C GLY A 36 7.66 -43.36 28.46
N TYR A 37 8.13 -42.72 27.40
CA TYR A 37 9.03 -43.29 26.40
C TYR A 37 10.32 -42.46 26.30
N PRO A 38 11.50 -43.10 26.26
CA PRO A 38 12.76 -42.38 26.04
C PRO A 38 12.77 -41.77 24.64
N CYS A 39 13.29 -40.54 24.53
CA CYS A 39 13.27 -39.76 23.30
C CYS A 39 14.69 -39.35 22.88
N SER A 40 15.04 -39.59 21.61
CA SER A 40 16.31 -39.15 21.04
C SER A 40 16.17 -37.75 20.43
N ARG A 41 16.33 -36.70 21.26
CA ARG A 41 16.38 -35.31 20.80
C ARG A 41 17.69 -35.05 20.05
N GLN A 42 17.59 -34.52 18.84
CA GLN A 42 18.73 -34.10 18.03
C GLN A 42 18.76 -32.57 17.93
N GLU A 43 19.88 -31.97 18.33
CA GLU A 43 20.10 -30.53 18.20
C GLU A 43 20.40 -30.19 16.75
N SER A 44 19.62 -29.27 16.18
CA SER A 44 19.83 -28.81 14.81
C SER A 44 20.68 -27.54 14.84
N ARG A 45 21.96 -27.66 14.49
CA ARG A 45 22.81 -26.51 14.15
C ARG A 45 22.90 -26.42 12.63
N ALA A 46 21.81 -26.01 12.00
CA ALA A 46 21.82 -25.84 10.55
C ALA A 46 22.58 -24.56 10.17
N LEU A 47 23.57 -24.68 9.28
CA LEU A 47 24.25 -23.54 8.64
C LEU A 47 23.42 -22.93 7.50
N SER A 48 22.30 -23.56 7.15
CA SER A 48 21.43 -23.24 6.02
C SER A 48 19.98 -22.93 6.40
N PHE A 49 19.58 -23.20 7.65
CA PHE A 49 18.25 -22.99 8.21
C PHE A 49 18.42 -22.21 9.51
N SER A 50 17.95 -20.96 9.60
CA SER A 50 18.19 -20.12 10.79
C SER A 50 17.19 -20.35 11.94
N GLU A 51 16.17 -21.21 11.76
CA GLU A 51 15.02 -21.31 12.67
C GLU A 51 14.80 -22.71 13.32
N GLU A 52 15.39 -23.80 12.82
CA GLU A 52 15.23 -25.12 13.45
C GLU A 52 16.20 -25.29 14.62
N LYS A 53 15.66 -25.34 15.84
CA LYS A 53 16.43 -25.49 17.10
C LYS A 53 16.79 -26.96 17.40
N ALA A 54 15.82 -27.86 17.30
CA ALA A 54 15.97 -29.29 17.54
C ALA A 54 14.78 -30.07 16.99
N HIS A 55 14.96 -31.37 16.74
CA HIS A 55 13.88 -32.28 16.39
C HIS A 55 13.98 -33.60 17.18
N TRP A 56 12.88 -34.33 17.23
CA TRP A 56 12.81 -35.65 17.86
C TRP A 56 11.75 -36.52 17.19
N GLN A 57 11.84 -37.83 17.41
CA GLN A 57 10.89 -38.80 16.88
C GLN A 57 9.88 -39.20 17.95
N ILE A 58 8.59 -39.08 17.64
CA ILE A 58 7.48 -39.51 18.51
C ILE A 58 7.25 -41.01 18.27
N PRO A 59 7.09 -41.84 19.33
CA PRO A 59 6.85 -43.27 19.21
C PRO A 59 5.38 -43.57 18.83
N MET A 60 4.98 -43.12 17.64
CA MET A 60 3.64 -43.37 17.07
C MET A 60 3.67 -44.54 16.07
N ASN A 61 2.55 -45.24 15.93
CA ASN A 61 2.41 -46.31 14.94
C ASN A 61 2.25 -45.73 13.53
N GLU A 62 2.58 -46.50 12.50
CA GLU A 62 2.47 -46.07 11.08
C GLU A 62 1.06 -45.65 10.66
N VAL A 63 0.04 -46.11 11.41
CA VAL A 63 -1.37 -45.81 11.15
C VAL A 63 -1.87 -44.55 11.89
N ASN A 64 -1.07 -43.99 12.80
CA ASN A 64 -1.42 -42.78 13.52
C ASN A 64 -1.32 -41.55 12.60
N ILE A 65 -2.28 -40.64 12.73
CA ILE A 65 -2.29 -39.37 12.01
C ILE A 65 -2.28 -38.25 13.05
N ILE A 66 -1.39 -37.27 12.91
CA ILE A 66 -1.37 -36.10 13.79
C ILE A 66 -2.58 -35.21 13.46
N CYS A 67 -3.41 -34.92 14.45
CA CYS A 67 -4.59 -34.06 14.30
C CYS A 67 -4.28 -32.61 14.62
N ASP A 68 -3.58 -32.36 15.72
CA ASP A 68 -3.32 -31.00 16.20
C ASP A 68 -2.07 -30.97 17.09
N VAL A 69 -1.43 -29.80 17.15
CA VAL A 69 -0.20 -29.54 17.91
C VAL A 69 -0.33 -28.20 18.62
N ALA A 70 -0.16 -28.22 19.94
CA ALA A 70 -0.22 -27.02 20.77
C ALA A 70 1.02 -26.90 21.65
N THR A 71 1.40 -25.67 22.01
CA THR A 71 2.54 -25.41 22.89
C THR A 71 2.13 -24.49 24.04
N LYS A 72 2.66 -24.77 25.24
CA LYS A 72 2.55 -23.88 26.39
C LYS A 72 3.70 -24.16 27.37
N ASP A 73 4.31 -23.09 27.90
CA ASP A 73 5.36 -23.13 28.94
C ASP A 73 6.45 -24.17 28.66
N ASP A 74 7.02 -24.11 27.44
CA ASP A 74 8.04 -25.03 26.93
C ASP A 74 7.59 -26.50 26.85
N VAL A 75 6.29 -26.80 26.94
CA VAL A 75 5.71 -28.13 26.69
C VAL A 75 5.00 -28.16 25.35
N LEU A 76 5.36 -29.14 24.51
CA LEU A 76 4.67 -29.49 23.29
C LEU A 76 3.62 -30.56 23.58
N TYR A 77 2.41 -30.37 23.08
CA TYR A 77 1.32 -31.34 23.08
C TYR A 77 0.99 -31.72 21.64
N VAL A 78 0.90 -33.03 21.36
CA VAL A 78 0.59 -33.56 20.04
C VAL A 78 -0.58 -34.53 20.17
N ALA A 79 -1.72 -34.20 19.57
CA ALA A 79 -2.85 -35.11 19.48
C ALA A 79 -2.79 -35.90 18.18
N THR A 80 -3.05 -37.20 18.25
CA THR A 80 -3.17 -38.08 17.09
C THR A 80 -4.55 -38.70 17.03
N CYS A 81 -4.95 -39.17 15.86
CA CYS A 81 -6.04 -40.12 15.69
C CYS A 81 -5.53 -41.47 15.15
N ASN A 82 -6.40 -42.48 15.23
CA ASN A 82 -6.15 -43.85 14.80
C ASN A 82 -4.95 -44.58 15.49
N PRO A 83 -5.00 -44.83 16.82
CA PRO A 83 -6.04 -44.44 17.79
C PRO A 83 -5.87 -43.00 18.32
N VAL A 84 -6.89 -42.49 19.01
CA VAL A 84 -6.81 -41.17 19.66
C VAL A 84 -5.82 -41.23 20.81
N SER A 85 -4.74 -40.44 20.73
CA SER A 85 -3.68 -40.39 21.74
C SER A 85 -3.20 -38.95 21.93
N LEU A 86 -2.73 -38.64 23.13
CA LEU A 86 -2.08 -37.36 23.44
C LEU A 86 -0.64 -37.62 23.86
N TYR A 87 0.30 -37.02 23.13
CA TYR A 87 1.71 -37.00 23.49
C TYR A 87 2.06 -35.65 24.09
N SER A 88 2.90 -35.63 25.12
CA SER A 88 3.48 -34.40 25.67
C SER A 88 4.98 -34.52 25.88
N MET A 89 5.69 -33.42 25.62
CA MET A 89 7.15 -33.35 25.66
C MET A 89 7.62 -31.97 26.12
N GLU A 90 8.51 -31.92 27.09
CA GLU A 90 9.19 -30.69 27.50
C GLU A 90 10.33 -30.36 26.51
N GLU A 91 10.54 -29.08 26.18
CA GLU A 91 11.51 -28.61 25.17
C GLU A 91 12.93 -29.15 25.42
N ARG A 92 13.30 -29.28 26.69
CA ARG A 92 14.60 -29.79 27.16
C ARG A 92 14.52 -31.18 27.78
N GLY A 93 13.36 -31.84 27.69
CA GLY A 93 13.15 -33.17 28.24
C GLY A 93 13.81 -34.26 27.38
N GLU A 94 13.96 -35.45 27.98
CA GLU A 94 14.41 -36.67 27.27
C GLU A 94 13.32 -37.76 27.25
N THR A 95 12.11 -37.43 27.73
CA THR A 95 11.01 -38.39 27.88
C THR A 95 9.74 -37.84 27.27
N ILE A 96 9.18 -38.56 26.30
CA ILE A 96 7.84 -38.30 25.77
C ILE A 96 6.83 -39.02 26.66
N ARG A 97 5.83 -38.28 27.14
CA ARG A 97 4.69 -38.84 27.85
C ARG A 97 3.57 -39.10 26.84
N CYS A 98 2.92 -40.24 26.91
CA CYS A 98 1.81 -40.62 26.05
C CYS A 98 0.61 -41.03 26.91
N MET A 99 -0.57 -40.58 26.52
CA MET A 99 -1.85 -40.97 27.06
C MET A 99 -2.73 -41.50 25.93
N GLU A 100 -3.13 -42.77 26.04
CA GLU A 100 -4.03 -43.44 25.12
C GLU A 100 -5.49 -43.12 25.49
N LEU A 101 -6.29 -42.65 24.53
CA LEU A 101 -7.63 -42.11 24.77
C LEU A 101 -8.75 -42.88 24.05
N TYR A 102 -8.45 -44.07 23.54
CA TYR A 102 -9.41 -44.92 22.82
C TYR A 102 -10.61 -45.40 23.66
N ASP A 103 -10.52 -45.32 24.99
CA ASP A 103 -11.62 -45.64 25.92
C ASP A 103 -12.52 -44.42 26.21
N VAL A 104 -12.06 -43.21 25.89
CA VAL A 104 -12.78 -41.94 26.11
C VAL A 104 -13.46 -41.47 24.83
N PHE A 105 -12.75 -41.56 23.69
CA PHE A 105 -13.31 -41.24 22.38
C PHE A 105 -13.95 -42.50 21.79
N PRO A 106 -15.24 -42.48 21.40
CA PRO A 106 -15.96 -43.67 20.96
C PRO A 106 -15.30 -44.29 19.72
N ARG A 107 -15.14 -45.64 19.72
CA ARG A 107 -14.60 -46.37 18.56
C ARG A 107 -15.49 -46.17 17.34
N THR A 108 -14.87 -45.90 16.19
CA THR A 108 -15.48 -46.13 14.89
C THR A 108 -15.77 -47.62 14.70
N ILE A 109 -17.02 -48.02 14.93
CA ILE A 109 -17.51 -49.37 14.60
C ILE A 109 -17.79 -49.48 13.08
N SER A 110 -17.80 -48.38 12.33
CA SER A 110 -17.87 -48.37 10.86
C SER A 110 -16.70 -47.56 10.29
N GLY A 111 -15.85 -48.19 9.47
CA GLY A 111 -14.56 -47.67 8.99
C GLY A 111 -14.61 -46.48 8.03
N THR A 112 -15.44 -45.48 8.29
CA THR A 112 -15.64 -44.29 7.43
C THR A 112 -15.47 -42.96 8.18
N TRP A 113 -15.24 -42.97 9.50
CA TRP A 113 -15.09 -41.74 10.28
C TRP A 113 -13.70 -41.65 10.94
N GLN A 114 -13.04 -40.51 10.78
CA GLN A 114 -11.77 -40.19 11.43
C GLN A 114 -12.02 -39.00 12.36
N PRO A 115 -11.92 -39.17 13.68
CA PRO A 115 -12.07 -38.05 14.60
C PRO A 115 -10.88 -37.09 14.42
N PHE A 116 -11.17 -35.80 14.22
CA PHE A 116 -10.17 -34.74 14.26
C PHE A 116 -10.20 -34.15 15.66
N VAL A 117 -9.10 -34.30 16.40
CA VAL A 117 -9.00 -33.82 17.78
C VAL A 117 -8.15 -32.56 17.83
N THR A 118 -8.69 -31.49 18.41
CA THR A 118 -7.97 -30.25 18.70
C THR A 118 -7.56 -30.17 20.17
N VAL A 119 -6.42 -29.52 20.44
CA VAL A 119 -5.79 -29.43 21.76
C VAL A 119 -5.72 -27.99 22.22
N ALA A 120 -6.20 -27.72 23.43
CA ALA A 120 -6.14 -26.41 24.06
C ALA A 120 -5.46 -26.47 25.43
N PRO A 121 -4.16 -26.10 25.54
CA PRO A 121 -3.48 -25.98 26.81
C PRO A 121 -4.06 -24.86 27.68
N LEU A 122 -4.30 -25.16 28.96
CA LEU A 122 -4.94 -24.25 29.91
C LEU A 122 -3.95 -23.37 30.66
N GLY A 123 -4.42 -22.23 31.16
CA GLY A 123 -3.76 -21.20 31.95
C GLY A 123 -3.59 -21.52 33.45
N SER A 124 -2.75 -20.75 34.15
CA SER A 124 -2.75 -20.75 35.63
C SER A 124 -4.17 -20.50 36.18
N PRO A 125 -4.63 -21.24 37.21
CA PRO A 125 -3.89 -22.22 38.03
C PRO A 125 -3.91 -23.66 37.48
N LEU A 126 -4.40 -23.90 36.26
CA LEU A 126 -4.54 -25.20 35.61
C LEU A 126 -3.32 -25.54 34.72
N ASP A 127 -2.14 -25.04 35.07
CA ASP A 127 -0.92 -25.29 34.30
C ASP A 127 -0.63 -26.79 34.16
N GLY A 128 -0.26 -27.22 32.95
CA GLY A 128 -0.06 -28.63 32.61
C GLY A 128 -1.33 -29.41 32.28
N GLN A 129 -2.51 -28.79 32.33
CA GLN A 129 -3.77 -29.39 31.88
C GLN A 129 -4.10 -28.94 30.45
N VAL A 130 -4.78 -29.82 29.71
CA VAL A 130 -5.23 -29.55 28.34
C VAL A 130 -6.69 -29.97 28.17
N VAL A 131 -7.41 -29.27 27.31
CA VAL A 131 -8.73 -29.68 26.82
C VAL A 131 -8.58 -30.29 25.43
N LEU A 132 -9.22 -31.43 25.23
CA LEU A 132 -9.28 -32.12 23.94
C LEU A 132 -10.70 -32.03 23.40
N HIS A 133 -10.84 -31.59 22.16
CA HIS A 133 -12.14 -31.47 21.50
C HIS A 133 -12.16 -32.29 20.22
N GLU A 134 -13.14 -33.15 20.08
CA GLU A 134 -13.42 -33.86 18.83
C GLU A 134 -14.28 -32.99 17.91
N GLU A 135 -13.70 -32.57 16.80
CA GLU A 135 -14.41 -31.83 15.76
C GLU A 135 -15.35 -32.77 15.00
N GLN A 136 -16.65 -32.67 15.28
CA GLN A 136 -17.71 -33.38 14.56
C GLN A 136 -18.49 -32.42 13.66
N ARG A 137 -18.70 -32.77 12.37
CA ARG A 137 -19.45 -32.01 11.33
C ARG A 137 -20.08 -30.69 11.83
N GLY A 138 -19.28 -29.62 11.77
CA GLY A 138 -19.68 -28.25 12.08
C GLY A 138 -19.48 -27.78 13.51
N HIS A 139 -19.18 -28.65 14.49
CA HIS A 139 -18.80 -28.23 15.84
C HIS A 139 -17.34 -27.78 15.85
N ARG A 140 -17.08 -26.63 16.43
CA ARG A 140 -15.76 -26.01 16.51
C ARG A 140 -15.47 -25.51 17.91
N MET A 141 -14.21 -25.56 18.29
CA MET A 141 -13.66 -24.98 19.50
C MET A 141 -12.86 -23.72 19.16
N CYS A 142 -13.21 -22.57 19.74
CA CYS A 142 -12.38 -21.38 19.74
C CYS A 142 -11.50 -21.41 21.00
N HIS A 143 -10.19 -21.60 20.81
CA HIS A 143 -9.22 -21.77 21.89
C HIS A 143 -8.20 -20.63 22.01
N ASP A 144 -8.42 -19.49 21.34
CA ASP A 144 -7.51 -18.32 21.36
C ASP A 144 -7.21 -17.80 22.78
N PHE A 145 -8.18 -17.96 23.71
CA PHE A 145 -8.06 -17.60 25.12
C PHE A 145 -7.97 -18.79 26.08
N ALA A 146 -7.58 -19.98 25.60
CA ALA A 146 -7.41 -21.17 26.44
C ALA A 146 -6.37 -20.95 27.57
N HIS A 147 -5.32 -20.17 27.31
CA HIS A 147 -4.33 -19.73 28.30
C HIS A 147 -4.92 -18.86 29.44
N LYS A 148 -6.17 -18.42 29.32
CA LYS A 148 -6.96 -17.73 30.35
C LYS A 148 -8.12 -18.58 30.88
N ASN A 149 -8.10 -19.89 30.60
CA ASN A 149 -9.12 -20.86 31.00
C ASN A 149 -10.52 -20.57 30.43
N CYS A 150 -10.59 -19.88 29.29
CA CYS A 150 -11.83 -19.57 28.60
C CYS A 150 -11.85 -20.30 27.25
N LEU A 151 -12.83 -21.20 27.09
CA LEU A 151 -13.02 -22.00 25.90
C LEU A 151 -14.46 -21.82 25.41
N LEU A 152 -14.61 -21.56 24.12
CA LEU A 152 -15.92 -21.37 23.49
C LEU A 152 -16.13 -22.44 22.44
N PHE A 153 -17.29 -23.08 22.47
CA PHE A 153 -17.72 -24.05 21.47
C PHE A 153 -18.95 -23.53 20.75
N TYR A 154 -19.04 -23.83 19.46
CA TYR A 154 -20.22 -23.51 18.66
C TYR A 154 -20.39 -24.52 17.55
N LYS A 155 -21.59 -24.56 16.98
CA LYS A 155 -21.90 -25.35 15.79
C LYS A 155 -22.18 -24.43 14.62
N GLU A 156 -21.54 -24.67 13.47
CA GLU A 156 -21.88 -24.05 12.21
C GLU A 156 -23.36 -24.29 11.87
N ASP A 157 -24.02 -23.22 11.41
CA ASP A 157 -25.47 -23.11 11.22
C ASP A 157 -26.32 -23.34 12.48
N GLY A 158 -25.69 -23.53 13.65
CA GLY A 158 -26.33 -23.56 14.95
C GLY A 158 -26.55 -22.15 15.52
N ASN A 159 -27.43 -22.03 16.50
CA ASN A 159 -27.79 -20.76 17.13
C ASN A 159 -27.39 -20.71 18.61
N GLU A 160 -26.44 -21.53 19.04
CA GLU A 160 -25.99 -21.63 20.43
C GLU A 160 -24.47 -21.52 20.52
N LEU A 161 -24.02 -20.90 21.61
CA LEU A 161 -22.63 -20.83 22.02
C LEU A 161 -22.49 -21.52 23.38
N GLU A 162 -21.51 -22.40 23.53
CA GLU A 162 -21.22 -23.05 24.81
C GLU A 162 -19.87 -22.56 25.35
N VAL A 163 -19.88 -21.89 26.50
CA VAL A 163 -18.68 -21.41 27.18
C VAL A 163 -18.32 -22.41 28.27
N LEU A 164 -17.14 -23.01 28.17
CA LEU A 164 -16.62 -23.92 29.18
C LEU A 164 -15.83 -23.14 30.23
N ASP A 165 -16.35 -23.13 31.45
CA ASP A 165 -15.63 -22.71 32.65
C ASP A 165 -15.00 -23.94 33.32
N VAL A 166 -13.70 -24.12 33.07
CA VAL A 166 -12.96 -25.27 33.58
C VAL A 166 -12.73 -25.18 35.10
N LEU A 167 -12.68 -23.96 35.66
CA LEU A 167 -12.43 -23.76 37.09
C LEU A 167 -13.66 -24.11 37.93
N GLU A 168 -14.85 -23.75 37.45
CA GLU A 168 -16.12 -24.11 38.09
C GLU A 168 -16.64 -25.49 37.67
N GLY A 169 -16.07 -26.09 36.63
CA GLY A 169 -16.54 -27.37 36.07
C GLY A 169 -17.95 -27.24 35.46
N ARG A 170 -18.20 -26.11 34.77
CA ARG A 170 -19.52 -25.75 34.23
C ARG A 170 -19.44 -25.38 32.76
N VAL A 171 -20.54 -25.65 32.06
CA VAL A 171 -20.76 -25.15 30.70
C VAL A 171 -21.92 -24.18 30.72
N HIS A 172 -21.71 -23.00 30.15
CA HIS A 172 -22.72 -21.96 29.99
C HIS A 172 -23.18 -21.91 28.52
N THR A 173 -24.43 -22.24 28.26
CA THR A 173 -25.02 -22.19 26.92
C THR A 173 -25.72 -20.85 26.72
N ILE A 174 -25.28 -20.08 25.73
CA ILE A 174 -25.86 -18.80 25.33
C ILE A 174 -26.67 -19.02 24.05
N SER A 175 -28.00 -18.86 24.12
CA SER A 175 -28.85 -18.96 22.94
C SER A 175 -28.88 -17.65 22.16
N LEU A 176 -28.61 -17.72 20.86
CA LEU A 176 -28.54 -16.59 19.96
C LEU A 176 -29.79 -16.50 19.07
N PRO A 177 -30.18 -15.27 18.68
CA PRO A 177 -31.27 -15.04 17.73
C PRO A 177 -30.86 -15.23 16.25
N VAL A 178 -29.62 -15.65 15.99
CA VAL A 178 -29.02 -15.80 14.65
C VAL A 178 -28.31 -17.15 14.54
N ASN A 179 -28.25 -17.70 13.33
CA ASN A 179 -27.47 -18.91 13.04
C ASN A 179 -26.03 -18.53 12.72
N LEU A 180 -25.07 -19.24 13.30
CA LEU A 180 -23.66 -18.92 13.26
C LEU A 180 -22.96 -19.52 12.06
N LYS A 181 -22.25 -18.69 11.30
CA LYS A 181 -21.28 -19.12 10.30
C LYS A 181 -19.89 -19.29 10.91
N SER A 182 -19.44 -18.28 11.65
CA SER A 182 -18.17 -18.31 12.36
C SER A 182 -18.17 -17.39 13.57
N VAL A 183 -17.27 -17.68 14.51
CA VAL A 183 -17.10 -16.93 15.75
C VAL A 183 -15.62 -16.58 15.93
N HIS A 184 -15.34 -15.35 16.33
CA HIS A 184 -13.98 -14.86 16.56
C HIS A 184 -13.89 -14.15 17.91
N LEU A 185 -12.96 -14.59 18.75
CA LEU A 185 -12.77 -14.03 20.08
C LEU A 185 -11.88 -12.78 20.00
N VAL A 186 -12.48 -11.59 19.95
CA VAL A 186 -11.75 -10.31 19.79
C VAL A 186 -11.19 -9.82 21.13
N ALA A 187 -11.91 -10.04 22.21
CA ALA A 187 -11.49 -9.83 23.59
C ALA A 187 -12.19 -10.85 24.49
N GLU A 188 -11.75 -10.95 25.75
CA GLU A 188 -12.38 -11.83 26.74
C GLU A 188 -13.89 -11.59 26.82
N ASP A 189 -14.31 -10.32 26.80
CA ASP A 189 -15.69 -9.89 26.94
C ASP A 189 -16.41 -9.54 25.63
N ARG A 190 -15.75 -9.68 24.48
CA ARG A 190 -16.26 -9.24 23.18
C ARG A 190 -15.96 -10.23 22.08
N TRP A 191 -17.01 -10.83 21.52
CA TRP A 191 -16.89 -11.85 20.48
C TRP A 191 -17.59 -11.40 19.21
N LEU A 192 -16.90 -11.52 18.07
CA LEU A 192 -17.44 -11.19 16.77
C LEU A 192 -18.09 -12.43 16.16
N LEU A 193 -19.39 -12.33 15.86
CA LEU A 193 -20.18 -13.41 15.28
C LEU A 193 -20.54 -13.05 13.83
N LEU A 194 -20.40 -14.00 12.92
CA LEU A 194 -20.90 -13.90 11.55
C LEU A 194 -22.16 -14.75 11.40
N GLU A 195 -23.23 -14.15 10.87
CA GLU A 195 -24.49 -14.85 10.61
C GLU A 195 -24.44 -15.66 9.30
N SER A 196 -24.92 -16.90 9.36
CA SER A 196 -25.10 -17.78 8.20
C SER A 196 -26.16 -17.23 7.24
N GLY A 197 -25.90 -17.37 5.94
CA GLY A 197 -26.80 -16.93 4.86
C GLY A 197 -26.70 -15.43 4.54
N THR A 198 -26.65 -14.54 5.54
CA THR A 198 -26.61 -13.08 5.30
C THR A 198 -25.20 -12.47 5.37
N ASN A 199 -24.25 -13.17 6.00
CA ASN A 199 -22.91 -12.66 6.33
C ASN A 199 -22.90 -11.37 7.16
N LYS A 200 -23.99 -11.05 7.87
CA LYS A 200 -24.02 -9.90 8.78
C LYS A 200 -23.11 -10.14 9.98
N LYS A 201 -22.45 -9.07 10.42
CA LYS A 201 -21.52 -9.07 11.55
C LYS A 201 -22.24 -8.60 12.82
N PHE A 202 -22.06 -9.33 13.90
CA PHE A 202 -22.57 -8.96 15.21
C PHE A 202 -21.46 -9.00 16.26
N LEU A 203 -21.50 -8.09 17.23
CA LEU A 203 -20.64 -8.10 18.41
C LEU A 203 -21.46 -8.61 19.59
N LEU A 204 -21.06 -9.72 20.18
CA LEU A 204 -21.59 -10.20 21.45
C LEU A 204 -20.74 -9.63 22.59
N THR A 205 -21.37 -9.00 23.57
CA THR A 205 -20.69 -8.49 24.78
C THR A 205 -21.19 -9.21 26.02
N LYS A 206 -20.26 -9.76 26.81
CA LYS A 206 -20.54 -10.37 28.12
C LYS A 206 -20.37 -9.33 29.24
N PRO A 207 -21.17 -9.36 30.31
CA PRO A 207 -20.92 -8.53 31.48
C PRO A 207 -19.59 -8.91 32.15
N MET A 208 -18.76 -7.92 32.50
CA MET A 208 -17.38 -8.14 32.96
C MET A 208 -17.23 -8.74 34.37
N HIS A 209 -18.32 -9.00 35.11
CA HIS A 209 -18.28 -9.65 36.41
C HIS A 209 -19.43 -10.66 36.57
N MET A 210 -19.16 -11.94 36.30
CA MET A 210 -19.98 -13.02 36.86
C MET A 210 -19.38 -13.39 38.21
N MET A 211 -19.84 -12.73 39.28
CA MET A 211 -19.73 -13.31 40.61
C MET A 211 -20.84 -14.36 40.73
N ALA A 212 -20.53 -15.50 41.36
CA ALA A 212 -21.45 -16.62 41.53
C ALA A 212 -22.86 -16.16 41.98
N GLY A 213 -23.84 -16.25 41.07
CA GLY A 213 -25.25 -16.04 41.38
C GLY A 213 -26.06 -15.12 40.45
N ASP A 214 -25.44 -14.29 39.62
CA ASP A 214 -26.17 -13.41 38.69
C ASP A 214 -26.13 -13.93 37.24
N SER A 215 -27.30 -14.26 36.68
CA SER A 215 -27.50 -14.62 35.27
C SER A 215 -27.35 -13.38 34.38
N GLY A 216 -26.10 -12.93 34.22
CA GLY A 216 -25.75 -11.79 33.38
C GLY A 216 -26.13 -12.04 31.92
N VAL A 217 -27.18 -11.38 31.44
CA VAL A 217 -27.69 -11.55 30.08
C VAL A 217 -26.70 -10.97 29.06
N CYS A 218 -26.23 -11.83 28.14
CA CYS A 218 -25.33 -11.39 27.07
C CYS A 218 -26.07 -10.48 26.07
N GLN A 219 -25.39 -9.45 25.58
CA GLN A 219 -25.97 -8.48 24.64
C GLN A 219 -25.36 -8.66 23.26
N LEU A 220 -26.20 -8.82 22.24
CA LEU A 220 -25.79 -8.90 20.85
C LEU A 220 -26.06 -7.56 20.13
N HIS A 221 -25.03 -7.01 19.50
CA HIS A 221 -25.05 -5.73 18.80
C HIS A 221 -24.79 -5.95 17.30
N ALA A 222 -25.68 -5.49 16.42
CA ALA A 222 -25.42 -5.53 14.97
C ALA A 222 -24.37 -4.47 14.58
N ILE A 223 -23.35 -4.86 13.82
CA ILE A 223 -22.34 -3.95 13.29
C ILE A 223 -22.75 -3.52 11.87
N GLY A 224 -22.88 -2.20 11.66
CA GLY A 224 -23.07 -1.61 10.33
C GLY A 224 -21.76 -1.02 9.81
N GLU A 225 -21.43 -1.28 8.56
CA GLU A 225 -20.38 -0.56 7.84
C GLU A 225 -20.96 0.74 7.28
N ASP A 226 -20.95 1.80 8.09
CA ASP A 226 -21.26 3.14 7.59
C ASP A 226 -19.98 3.73 6.98
N GLY A 227 -20.08 4.15 5.71
CA GLY A 227 -18.98 4.78 4.97
C GLY A 227 -18.44 6.00 5.72
N VAL A 228 -17.10 6.11 5.76
CA VAL A 228 -16.37 7.20 6.41
C VAL A 228 -16.83 8.54 5.86
N SER A 229 -17.69 9.24 6.63
CA SER A 229 -18.02 10.63 6.36
C SER A 229 -16.80 11.50 6.67
N SER A 230 -16.36 12.22 5.65
CA SER A 230 -15.19 13.08 5.68
C SER A 230 -15.42 14.30 6.58
N GLY A 231 -14.56 14.43 7.59
CA GLY A 231 -14.02 15.71 8.10
C GLY A 231 -14.88 16.53 9.05
N HIS A 232 -14.45 16.67 10.32
CA HIS A 232 -14.68 17.87 11.14
C HIS A 232 -13.46 18.12 12.04
N GLY A 233 -12.69 19.16 11.72
CA GLY A 233 -11.59 19.66 12.54
C GLY A 233 -12.09 20.36 13.80
N ILE A 234 -11.30 20.27 14.87
CA ILE A 234 -11.59 20.83 16.20
C ILE A 234 -11.49 22.38 16.14
N THR A 235 -12.61 23.07 15.94
CA THR A 235 -12.73 24.52 16.00
C THR A 235 -12.84 24.99 17.45
N ILE A 236 -11.98 25.92 17.89
CA ILE A 236 -12.10 26.56 19.22
C ILE A 236 -12.81 27.92 19.03
N GLN A 237 -13.97 28.08 19.66
CA GLN A 237 -14.67 29.37 19.73
C GLN A 237 -13.98 30.30 20.74
N ARG A 238 -13.83 31.58 20.38
CA ARG A 238 -13.25 32.61 21.24
C ARG A 238 -13.92 33.96 20.98
N ASP A 239 -14.21 34.70 22.04
CA ASP A 239 -14.63 36.10 21.95
C ASP A 239 -13.41 37.02 22.09
N SER A 240 -13.32 37.99 21.17
CA SER A 240 -12.20 38.93 21.06
C SER A 240 -12.51 40.25 21.75
N ASN A 241 -13.78 40.69 21.78
CA ASN A 241 -14.24 41.96 22.38
C ASN A 241 -13.46 43.22 21.92
N LEU A 242 -12.73 43.15 20.81
CA LEU A 242 -11.91 44.24 20.28
C LEU A 242 -12.46 44.74 18.94
N ASP A 243 -12.42 46.06 18.74
CA ASP A 243 -12.91 46.70 17.52
C ASP A 243 -11.97 46.50 16.32
N VAL A 244 -12.56 46.56 15.13
CA VAL A 244 -11.88 46.52 13.83
C VAL A 244 -11.53 47.93 13.38
N THR A 245 -10.45 48.06 12.61
CA THR A 245 -9.95 49.36 12.14
C THR A 245 -10.00 49.45 10.63
N ALA A 246 -9.03 48.84 9.94
CA ALA A 246 -8.96 48.80 8.48
C ALA A 246 -8.32 47.49 8.01
N PRO A 247 -8.84 46.87 6.93
CA PRO A 247 -8.30 45.63 6.40
C PRO A 247 -6.88 45.81 5.86
N LYS A 248 -6.01 44.82 6.09
CA LYS A 248 -4.61 44.79 5.62
C LYS A 248 -4.12 43.36 5.42
N HIS A 249 -3.02 43.17 4.69
CA HIS A 249 -2.42 41.84 4.53
C HIS A 249 -1.85 41.30 5.85
N GLY A 250 -1.12 42.15 6.60
CA GLY A 250 -0.33 41.74 7.77
C GLY A 250 1.15 41.59 7.42
N LYS A 251 2.00 41.40 8.44
CA LYS A 251 3.43 41.09 8.28
C LYS A 251 3.61 39.58 8.15
N THR A 252 4.58 39.14 7.35
CA THR A 252 4.97 37.73 7.27
C THR A 252 5.94 37.42 8.40
N ASP A 253 5.69 36.32 9.13
CA ASP A 253 6.60 35.81 10.15
C ASP A 253 7.68 34.92 9.49
N PRO A 254 8.97 35.25 9.59
CA PRO A 254 10.05 34.41 9.07
C PRO A 254 10.11 33.01 9.70
N ASN A 255 9.63 32.85 10.94
CA ASN A 255 9.68 31.59 11.68
C ASN A 255 8.38 30.78 11.59
N ASN A 256 7.33 31.35 10.97
CA ASN A 256 5.99 30.76 10.88
C ASN A 256 5.43 30.32 12.25
N ASP A 257 5.61 31.14 13.29
CA ASP A 257 5.12 30.84 14.64
C ASP A 257 3.58 30.98 14.70
N PRO A 258 2.86 30.22 15.56
CA PRO A 258 1.40 30.30 15.65
C PRO A 258 0.89 31.62 16.25
N HIS A 259 0.21 32.44 15.45
CA HIS A 259 -0.39 33.70 15.89
C HIS A 259 -1.92 33.60 16.03
N VAL A 260 -2.45 33.92 17.22
CA VAL A 260 -3.89 33.83 17.54
C VAL A 260 -4.44 35.15 18.07
N GLY A 261 -5.56 35.63 17.53
CA GLY A 261 -6.31 36.77 18.09
C GLY A 261 -5.73 38.18 17.82
N GLY A 262 -4.57 38.28 17.18
CA GLY A 262 -3.90 39.54 16.86
C GLY A 262 -4.37 40.20 15.54
N ASN A 263 -3.76 41.34 15.21
CA ASN A 263 -3.95 42.06 13.93
C ASN A 263 -2.63 42.43 13.24
N GLN A 264 -1.55 41.71 13.55
CA GLN A 264 -0.21 42.01 13.05
C GLN A 264 0.24 41.09 11.93
N TRP A 265 -0.07 39.79 12.02
CA TRP A 265 0.52 38.75 11.20
C TRP A 265 -0.42 38.25 10.11
N ALA A 266 0.13 38.04 8.91
CA ALA A 266 -0.57 37.40 7.80
C ALA A 266 -0.63 35.88 8.06
N GLY A 267 -1.81 35.27 7.94
CA GLY A 267 -2.02 33.84 8.17
C GLY A 267 -2.35 33.46 9.63
N GLY A 268 -2.46 34.45 10.53
CA GLY A 268 -2.92 34.23 11.91
C GLY A 268 -4.37 33.75 12.00
N THR A 269 -4.74 33.10 13.11
CA THR A 269 -6.09 32.56 13.32
C THR A 269 -6.88 33.34 14.37
N GLY A 270 -8.20 33.51 14.18
CA GLY A 270 -9.08 34.20 15.12
C GLY A 270 -8.77 35.69 15.32
N GLY A 271 -7.99 36.29 14.43
CA GLY A 271 -7.51 37.67 14.51
C GLY A 271 -8.51 38.71 14.00
N ARG A 272 -8.04 39.96 13.85
CA ARG A 272 -8.81 41.05 13.26
C ARG A 272 -8.00 41.83 12.24
N ASP A 273 -8.67 42.46 11.27
CA ASP A 273 -8.10 43.35 10.23
C ASP A 273 -7.11 42.68 9.24
N THR A 274 -6.44 41.59 9.59
CA THR A 274 -5.41 40.93 8.78
C THR A 274 -5.92 39.77 7.95
N ALA A 275 -5.23 39.43 6.85
CA ALA A 275 -5.52 38.25 6.06
C ALA A 275 -5.22 36.98 6.88
N GLY A 276 -6.19 36.08 7.05
CA GLY A 276 -6.09 34.95 7.98
C GLY A 276 -7.35 34.09 8.01
N LEU A 277 -7.41 33.13 8.95
CA LEU A 277 -8.55 32.21 9.12
C LEU A 277 -9.32 32.47 10.42
N GLY A 278 -10.65 32.39 10.37
CA GLY A 278 -11.50 32.44 11.57
C GLY A 278 -11.64 33.80 12.27
N GLY A 279 -10.99 34.86 11.78
CA GLY A 279 -11.06 36.22 12.31
C GLY A 279 -12.17 37.11 11.75
N LYS A 280 -12.13 38.42 12.03
CA LYS A 280 -13.08 39.44 11.55
C LYS A 280 -12.38 40.65 10.89
N GLY A 281 -13.00 41.25 9.86
CA GLY A 281 -12.49 42.48 9.23
C GLY A 281 -11.24 42.34 8.32
N GLY A 282 -10.76 41.12 8.05
CA GLY A 282 -9.65 40.87 7.12
C GLY A 282 -10.07 40.86 5.63
N PRO A 283 -9.16 41.16 4.69
CA PRO A 283 -9.49 41.33 3.26
C PRO A 283 -9.72 40.01 2.49
N TYR A 284 -9.03 38.92 2.86
CA TYR A 284 -9.14 37.61 2.23
C TYR A 284 -8.58 36.53 3.16
N ARG A 285 -8.82 35.26 2.81
CA ARG A 285 -8.36 34.11 3.60
C ARG A 285 -6.91 33.78 3.25
N LEU A 286 -6.11 33.53 4.28
CA LEU A 286 -4.72 33.09 4.15
C LEU A 286 -4.47 32.04 5.24
N ASP A 287 -4.00 30.86 4.84
CA ASP A 287 -3.73 29.74 5.75
C ASP A 287 -2.21 29.55 5.90
N ALA A 288 -1.74 29.50 7.15
CA ALA A 288 -0.35 29.24 7.53
C ALA A 288 -0.15 27.83 8.13
N GLY A 289 -1.18 26.96 8.11
CA GLY A 289 -1.11 25.57 8.57
C GLY A 289 -1.28 25.39 10.07
N HIS A 290 -1.90 26.34 10.77
CA HIS A 290 -2.08 26.32 12.23
C HIS A 290 -3.54 26.04 12.64
N LYS A 291 -3.74 25.65 13.91
CA LYS A 291 -5.08 25.40 14.47
C LYS A 291 -5.97 26.64 14.36
N VAL A 292 -7.13 26.47 13.73
CA VAL A 292 -8.07 27.58 13.45
C VAL A 292 -8.89 27.95 14.68
N HIS A 293 -8.67 29.15 15.19
CA HIS A 293 -9.51 29.78 16.21
C HIS A 293 -10.57 30.62 15.52
N GLN A 294 -11.83 30.45 15.90
CA GLN A 294 -12.94 31.11 15.23
C GLN A 294 -13.63 32.10 16.16
N VAL A 295 -13.67 33.36 15.72
CA VAL A 295 -14.45 34.41 16.37
C VAL A 295 -15.94 34.11 16.19
N SER A 296 -16.74 34.42 17.21
CA SER A 296 -18.19 34.19 17.24
C SER A 296 -18.90 34.89 16.08
N GLN A 297 -20.06 34.36 15.67
CA GLN A 297 -20.80 34.88 14.52
C GLN A 297 -21.32 36.32 14.79
N ALA A 298 -21.77 36.59 16.01
CA ALA A 298 -22.19 37.92 16.44
C ALA A 298 -21.10 38.99 16.24
N GLU A 299 -19.84 38.65 16.54
CA GLU A 299 -18.71 39.56 16.35
C GLU A 299 -18.34 39.78 14.87
N LYS A 300 -18.60 38.80 13.99
CA LYS A 300 -18.44 38.97 12.54
C LYS A 300 -19.55 39.84 11.96
N ASP A 301 -20.75 39.70 12.48
CA ASP A 301 -21.93 40.47 12.06
C ASP A 301 -21.91 41.90 12.61
N ALA A 302 -21.12 42.18 13.65
CA ALA A 302 -20.91 43.51 14.22
C ALA A 302 -19.85 44.36 13.48
N VAL A 303 -19.17 43.82 12.47
CA VAL A 303 -18.16 44.56 11.69
C VAL A 303 -18.83 45.73 10.95
N PRO A 304 -18.36 46.99 11.09
CA PRO A 304 -18.94 48.15 10.39
C PRO A 304 -18.97 47.97 8.88
N GLU A 305 -20.00 48.51 8.23
CA GLU A 305 -20.20 48.37 6.78
C GLU A 305 -19.05 48.97 5.96
N GLU A 306 -18.45 50.06 6.43
CA GLU A 306 -17.27 50.68 5.81
C GLU A 306 -16.06 49.73 5.74
N VAL A 307 -15.82 48.97 6.82
CA VAL A 307 -14.73 47.98 6.90
C VAL A 307 -15.03 46.79 5.99
N ARG A 308 -16.29 46.35 5.89
CA ARG A 308 -16.69 45.28 4.95
C ARG A 308 -16.47 45.70 3.50
N ARG A 309 -16.84 46.93 3.15
CA ARG A 309 -16.64 47.49 1.80
C ARG A 309 -15.16 47.59 1.47
N ALA A 310 -14.34 48.14 2.37
CA ALA A 310 -12.90 48.23 2.19
C ALA A 310 -12.23 46.85 2.08
N ALA A 311 -12.69 45.86 2.85
CA ALA A 311 -12.17 44.50 2.79
C ALA A 311 -12.51 43.83 1.46
N ARG A 312 -13.72 44.07 0.95
CA ARG A 312 -14.16 43.60 -0.37
C ARG A 312 -13.37 44.23 -1.51
N GLU A 313 -13.16 45.54 -1.50
CA GLU A 313 -12.35 46.24 -2.51
C GLU A 313 -10.90 45.76 -2.52
N MET A 314 -10.30 45.60 -1.34
CA MET A 314 -8.94 45.06 -1.20
C MET A 314 -8.86 43.59 -1.65
N GLY A 315 -9.89 42.79 -1.33
CA GLY A 315 -10.02 41.41 -1.79
C GLY A 315 -10.16 41.30 -3.31
N GLU A 316 -10.99 42.14 -3.94
CA GLU A 316 -11.16 42.19 -5.39
C GLU A 316 -9.89 42.67 -6.11
N LYS A 317 -9.15 43.63 -5.55
CA LYS A 317 -7.86 44.08 -6.08
C LYS A 317 -6.79 43.00 -5.96
N ALA A 318 -6.63 42.38 -4.80
CA ALA A 318 -5.69 41.29 -4.57
C ALA A 318 -6.04 40.07 -5.44
N PHE A 319 -7.32 39.77 -5.63
CA PHE A 319 -7.79 38.72 -6.52
C PHE A 319 -7.45 39.01 -7.99
N LYS A 320 -7.66 40.25 -8.46
CA LYS A 320 -7.27 40.68 -9.82
C LYS A 320 -5.75 40.66 -10.03
N GLU A 321 -4.96 41.06 -9.04
CA GLU A 321 -3.50 40.97 -9.09
C GLU A 321 -3.03 39.51 -9.10
N ARG A 322 -3.65 38.65 -8.27
CA ARG A 322 -3.40 37.20 -8.28
C ARG A 322 -3.76 36.56 -9.63
N LEU A 323 -4.91 36.94 -10.20
CA LEU A 323 -5.33 36.52 -11.53
C LEU A 323 -4.36 36.97 -12.62
N LYS A 324 -3.75 38.16 -12.52
CA LYS A 324 -2.69 38.63 -13.43
C LYS A 324 -1.34 37.96 -13.21
N GLU A 325 -1.01 37.57 -11.98
CA GLU A 325 0.17 36.74 -11.68
C GLU A 325 -0.01 35.30 -12.22
N ILE A 326 -1.25 34.82 -12.24
CA ILE A 326 -1.67 33.51 -12.76
C ILE A 326 -1.80 33.55 -14.29
N ASP A 327 -2.34 34.61 -14.87
CA ASP A 327 -2.45 34.78 -16.32
C ASP A 327 -1.06 34.94 -16.92
N MET A 328 -0.72 34.04 -17.82
CA MET A 328 0.40 34.22 -18.73
C MET A 328 0.18 35.47 -19.59
N SER A 329 1.25 36.18 -19.97
CA SER A 329 1.08 37.31 -20.91
C SER A 329 0.44 36.79 -22.22
N GLU A 330 -0.30 37.62 -22.97
CA GLU A 330 -0.90 37.19 -24.25
C GLU A 330 0.13 36.59 -25.22
N TYR A 331 1.35 37.15 -25.21
CA TYR A 331 2.50 36.63 -25.95
C TYR A 331 2.92 35.23 -25.48
N ASP A 332 2.99 35.02 -24.17
CA ASP A 332 3.32 33.72 -23.58
C ASP A 332 2.22 32.69 -23.82
N ALA A 333 0.95 33.10 -23.78
CA ALA A 333 -0.20 32.27 -24.12
C ALA A 333 -0.10 31.76 -25.56
N ALA A 334 0.10 32.69 -26.50
CA ALA A 334 0.22 32.37 -27.92
C ALA A 334 1.44 31.47 -28.19
N MET A 335 2.56 31.72 -27.50
CA MET A 335 3.76 30.89 -27.62
C MET A 335 3.51 29.46 -27.12
N TYR A 336 2.89 29.28 -25.95
CA TYR A 336 2.58 27.95 -25.43
C TYR A 336 1.56 27.21 -26.31
N GLU A 337 0.51 27.91 -26.76
CA GLU A 337 -0.54 27.34 -27.61
C GLU A 337 0.03 26.81 -28.94
N ARG A 338 1.07 27.43 -29.50
CA ARG A 338 1.78 26.91 -30.69
C ARG A 338 2.31 25.49 -30.46
N PHE A 339 2.99 25.25 -29.33
CA PHE A 339 3.53 23.91 -29.01
C PHE A 339 2.44 22.92 -28.62
N SER A 340 1.51 23.33 -27.75
CA SER A 340 0.42 22.46 -27.27
C SER A 340 -0.51 22.03 -28.41
N SER A 341 -0.90 22.94 -29.31
CA SER A 341 -1.77 22.61 -30.44
C SER A 341 -1.13 21.64 -31.44
N ALA A 342 0.19 21.69 -31.63
CA ALA A 342 0.93 20.77 -32.50
C ALA A 342 0.87 19.32 -32.00
N VAL A 343 0.85 19.11 -30.68
CA VAL A 343 0.88 17.79 -30.04
C VAL A 343 -0.44 17.34 -29.42
N ARG A 344 -1.49 18.15 -29.46
CA ARG A 344 -2.79 17.87 -28.78
C ARG A 344 -3.37 16.49 -29.11
N ARG A 345 -3.30 16.07 -30.37
CA ARG A 345 -3.78 14.73 -30.79
C ARG A 345 -2.89 13.61 -30.26
N GLN A 346 -1.59 13.86 -30.23
CA GLN A 346 -0.55 12.95 -29.77
C GLN A 346 -0.62 12.74 -28.26
N VAL A 347 -0.93 13.80 -27.50
CA VAL A 347 -1.21 13.74 -26.06
C VAL A 347 -2.40 12.81 -25.78
N GLN A 348 -3.51 12.96 -26.52
CA GLN A 348 -4.66 12.06 -26.37
C GLN A 348 -4.30 10.61 -26.69
N SER A 349 -3.56 10.38 -27.78
CA SER A 349 -3.08 9.04 -28.14
C SER A 349 -2.19 8.44 -27.05
N LEU A 350 -1.29 9.24 -26.47
CA LEU A 350 -0.40 8.78 -25.41
C LEU A 350 -1.16 8.48 -24.13
N ARG A 351 -2.18 9.27 -23.77
CA ARG A 351 -3.04 8.98 -22.60
C ARG A 351 -3.76 7.64 -22.74
N ILE A 352 -4.29 7.33 -23.93
CA ILE A 352 -4.90 6.01 -24.21
C ILE A 352 -3.88 4.88 -23.99
N VAL A 353 -2.65 5.07 -24.46
CA VAL A 353 -1.55 4.11 -24.23
C VAL A 353 -1.28 3.97 -22.74
N LEU A 354 -1.11 5.07 -22.00
CA LEU A 354 -0.86 5.06 -20.56
C LEU A 354 -1.97 4.37 -19.76
N ASP A 355 -3.23 4.56 -20.16
CA ASP A 355 -4.39 3.88 -19.57
C ASP A 355 -4.31 2.35 -19.77
N SER A 356 -3.92 1.90 -20.96
CA SER A 356 -3.76 0.48 -21.28
C SER A 356 -2.56 -0.20 -20.62
N LEU A 357 -1.58 0.55 -20.10
CA LEU A 357 -0.41 -0.05 -19.50
C LEU A 357 -0.79 -0.78 -18.22
N GLN A 358 -0.40 -2.05 -18.10
CA GLN A 358 -0.68 -2.84 -16.90
C GLN A 358 0.34 -2.54 -15.78
N ALA A 359 -0.06 -2.85 -14.55
CA ALA A 359 0.87 -2.97 -13.44
C ALA A 359 1.93 -4.03 -13.75
N LYS A 360 3.20 -3.72 -13.46
CA LYS A 360 4.32 -4.66 -13.62
C LYS A 360 5.22 -4.62 -12.38
N GLY A 361 4.59 -4.63 -11.20
CA GLY A 361 5.32 -4.91 -9.97
C GLY A 361 5.73 -6.38 -9.98
N LYS A 362 7.02 -6.66 -10.16
CA LYS A 362 7.56 -8.01 -9.97
C LYS A 362 7.58 -8.32 -8.49
N GLU A 363 6.54 -9.01 -8.00
CA GLU A 363 6.57 -9.54 -6.64
C GLU A 363 7.27 -10.89 -6.60
N ARG A 364 8.00 -11.11 -5.51
CA ARG A 364 8.51 -12.44 -5.17
C ARG A 364 7.35 -13.27 -4.66
N GLU A 365 6.69 -13.97 -5.56
CA GLU A 365 5.67 -14.95 -5.21
C GLU A 365 6.30 -16.32 -4.98
N TRP A 366 5.58 -17.12 -4.18
CA TRP A 366 5.91 -18.53 -3.97
C TRP A 366 5.37 -19.35 -5.14
N LEU A 367 6.24 -19.73 -6.07
CA LEU A 367 5.91 -20.76 -7.05
C LEU A 367 5.74 -22.08 -6.33
N LYS A 368 4.51 -22.59 -6.25
CA LYS A 368 4.17 -23.88 -5.65
C LYS A 368 4.44 -25.03 -6.63
N ASN A 369 4.33 -26.27 -6.16
CA ASN A 369 4.48 -27.49 -6.97
C ASN A 369 5.85 -27.67 -7.65
N GLN A 370 6.92 -27.26 -6.98
CA GLN A 370 8.29 -27.41 -7.47
C GLN A 370 8.90 -28.71 -6.95
N ALA A 371 9.82 -29.30 -7.71
CA ALA A 371 10.57 -30.47 -7.29
C ALA A 371 11.76 -30.14 -6.36
N LEU A 372 12.12 -28.85 -6.29
CA LEU A 372 13.27 -28.30 -5.57
C LEU A 372 12.88 -26.92 -5.02
N GLY A 373 13.15 -26.67 -3.74
CA GLY A 373 12.82 -25.41 -3.09
C GLY A 373 12.64 -25.55 -1.58
N GLU A 374 11.95 -24.60 -0.96
CA GLU A 374 11.44 -24.72 0.41
C GLU A 374 10.22 -25.64 0.41
N LEU A 375 9.96 -26.42 1.45
CA LEU A 375 8.79 -27.30 1.47
C LEU A 375 7.49 -26.47 1.49
N ASP A 376 6.51 -26.78 0.63
CA ASP A 376 5.19 -26.16 0.70
C ASP A 376 4.37 -26.89 1.75
N ASP A 377 4.12 -26.24 2.89
CA ASP A 377 3.42 -26.83 4.03
C ASP A 377 2.02 -27.36 3.67
N ALA A 378 1.39 -26.78 2.64
CA ALA A 378 0.11 -27.26 2.10
C ALA A 378 0.19 -28.60 1.35
N LYS A 379 1.40 -29.08 1.04
CA LYS A 379 1.72 -30.25 0.21
C LYS A 379 2.38 -31.39 0.99
N ILE A 380 2.45 -31.28 2.30
CA ILE A 380 3.07 -32.29 3.18
C ILE A 380 2.43 -33.67 3.00
N ILE A 381 1.10 -33.73 2.87
CA ILE A 381 0.37 -34.99 2.64
C ILE A 381 0.74 -35.60 1.28
N ASP A 382 0.77 -34.80 0.21
CA ASP A 382 1.20 -35.24 -1.13
C ASP A 382 2.62 -35.83 -1.08
N GLY A 383 3.52 -35.21 -0.31
CA GLY A 383 4.90 -35.68 -0.13
C GLY A 383 5.01 -37.02 0.59
N LEU A 384 4.18 -37.24 1.61
CA LEU A 384 4.07 -38.52 2.31
C LEU A 384 3.56 -39.64 1.38
N THR A 385 2.78 -39.30 0.36
CA THR A 385 2.32 -40.24 -0.67
C THR A 385 3.31 -40.45 -1.83
N GLY A 386 4.48 -39.80 -1.80
CA GLY A 386 5.55 -39.96 -2.78
C GLY A 386 5.58 -38.92 -3.91
N GLU A 387 4.74 -37.89 -3.84
CA GLU A 387 4.78 -36.76 -4.79
C GLU A 387 6.07 -35.95 -4.60
N LYS A 388 6.73 -35.61 -5.71
CA LYS A 388 8.01 -34.88 -5.69
C LYS A 388 7.82 -33.38 -5.84
N ALA A 389 6.71 -32.94 -6.44
CA ALA A 389 6.36 -31.55 -6.65
C ALA A 389 5.73 -30.92 -5.39
N ILE A 390 6.41 -31.00 -4.25
CA ILE A 390 5.89 -30.56 -2.93
C ILE A 390 6.59 -29.32 -2.40
N TYR A 391 7.50 -28.73 -3.18
CA TYR A 391 8.28 -27.58 -2.77
C TYR A 391 7.69 -26.29 -3.36
N LYS A 392 7.92 -25.17 -2.68
CA LYS A 392 7.70 -23.81 -3.12
C LYS A 392 9.04 -23.09 -3.29
N ARG A 393 9.17 -22.26 -4.32
CA ARG A 393 10.36 -21.42 -4.53
C ARG A 393 9.95 -19.97 -4.70
N ARG A 394 10.69 -19.04 -4.07
CA ARG A 394 10.53 -17.62 -4.42
C ARG A 394 11.04 -17.40 -5.83
N ALA A 395 10.15 -16.92 -6.69
CA ALA A 395 10.50 -16.43 -8.01
C ALA A 395 9.82 -15.08 -8.22
N GLU A 396 10.46 -14.23 -9.01
CA GLU A 396 9.79 -13.04 -9.52
C GLU A 396 8.78 -13.51 -10.55
N LEU A 397 7.50 -13.41 -10.20
CA LEU A 397 6.42 -13.67 -11.12
C LEU A 397 5.99 -12.33 -11.73
N ASP A 398 5.75 -12.31 -13.04
CA ASP A 398 5.06 -11.18 -13.63
C ASP A 398 3.61 -11.16 -13.08
N PRO A 399 3.09 -10.00 -12.67
CA PRO A 399 1.81 -9.93 -12.00
C PRO A 399 0.66 -10.29 -12.96
N GLU A 400 -0.41 -10.89 -12.42
CA GLU A 400 -1.54 -11.33 -13.24
C GLU A 400 -2.18 -10.15 -14.00
N PRO A 401 -2.64 -10.35 -15.26
CA PRO A 401 -3.28 -9.31 -16.05
C PRO A 401 -4.46 -8.65 -15.31
N GLY A 402 -4.36 -7.36 -15.01
CA GLY A 402 -5.40 -6.60 -14.30
C GLY A 402 -5.16 -6.39 -12.81
N SER A 403 -4.06 -6.90 -12.26
CA SER A 403 -3.58 -6.55 -10.92
C SER A 403 -3.35 -5.04 -10.75
N PRO A 404 -3.63 -4.47 -9.57
CA PRO A 404 -3.42 -3.05 -9.31
C PRO A 404 -1.93 -2.71 -9.22
N GLN A 405 -1.54 -1.56 -9.76
CA GLN A 405 -0.17 -1.08 -9.73
C GLN A 405 0.24 -0.70 -8.30
N GLN A 406 1.36 -1.26 -7.82
CA GLN A 406 1.82 -1.04 -6.44
C GLN A 406 2.74 0.18 -6.33
N LYS A 407 3.78 0.29 -7.16
CA LYS A 407 4.67 1.46 -7.20
C LYS A 407 4.57 2.19 -8.54
N PRO A 408 4.77 3.53 -8.57
CA PRO A 408 4.80 4.24 -9.84
C PRO A 408 5.98 3.74 -10.69
N LYS A 409 5.80 3.72 -12.02
CA LYS A 409 6.89 3.51 -12.97
C LYS A 409 7.75 4.77 -12.98
N ARG A 410 9.07 4.62 -13.06
CA ARG A 410 10.03 5.73 -13.09
C ARG A 410 10.44 6.02 -14.52
N LEU A 411 10.12 7.21 -15.02
CA LEU A 411 10.48 7.67 -16.36
C LEU A 411 11.44 8.86 -16.29
N ARG A 412 12.59 8.79 -16.96
CA ARG A 412 13.42 9.96 -17.22
C ARG A 412 13.46 10.23 -18.71
N VAL A 413 13.18 11.47 -19.08
CA VAL A 413 13.42 11.97 -20.44
C VAL A 413 14.73 12.76 -20.42
N LEU A 414 15.77 12.22 -21.05
CA LEU A 414 17.07 12.87 -21.21
C LEU A 414 17.06 13.59 -22.56
N VAL A 415 17.22 14.91 -22.57
CA VAL A 415 16.97 15.75 -23.75
C VAL A 415 18.24 16.45 -24.20
N ASP A 416 18.58 16.33 -25.47
CA ASP A 416 19.63 17.12 -26.09
C ASP A 416 19.18 18.60 -26.19
N VAL A 417 19.90 19.45 -25.46
CA VAL A 417 19.77 20.91 -25.46
C VAL A 417 21.10 21.56 -25.84
N SER A 418 21.84 20.93 -26.77
CA SER A 418 23.12 21.42 -27.27
C SER A 418 23.00 22.49 -28.35
N GLY A 419 24.13 23.16 -28.65
CA GLY A 419 24.18 24.18 -29.69
C GLY A 419 23.83 23.67 -31.10
N SER A 420 24.00 22.37 -31.40
CA SER A 420 23.57 21.82 -32.70
C SER A 420 22.05 21.78 -32.83
N MET A 421 21.34 21.58 -31.72
CA MET A 421 19.88 21.66 -31.68
C MET A 421 19.41 23.04 -32.12
N TYR A 422 20.00 24.11 -31.57
CA TYR A 422 19.67 25.49 -31.94
C TYR A 422 20.12 25.84 -33.37
N ARG A 423 21.38 25.56 -33.71
CA ARG A 423 21.99 25.94 -34.99
C ARG A 423 21.28 25.36 -36.20
N PHE A 424 20.90 24.08 -36.14
CA PHE A 424 20.26 23.39 -37.26
C PHE A 424 18.73 23.44 -37.22
N ASN A 425 18.14 24.01 -36.16
CA ASN A 425 16.68 24.11 -36.04
C ASN A 425 16.02 24.83 -37.22
N GLY A 426 16.65 25.87 -37.78
CA GLY A 426 16.12 26.58 -38.95
C GLY A 426 16.11 25.75 -40.23
N VAL A 427 16.86 24.64 -40.28
CA VAL A 427 16.94 23.75 -41.44
C VAL A 427 15.94 22.62 -41.32
N ASP A 428 15.91 21.97 -40.16
CA ASP A 428 15.14 20.73 -40.00
C ASP A 428 14.15 20.76 -38.84
N GLY A 429 14.05 21.81 -38.04
CA GLY A 429 13.09 21.92 -36.93
C GLY A 429 13.39 21.02 -35.72
N ARG A 430 14.60 20.47 -35.56
CA ARG A 430 14.91 19.48 -34.51
C ARG A 430 14.70 19.96 -33.06
N LEU A 431 15.05 21.21 -32.76
CA LEU A 431 14.86 21.78 -31.42
C LEU A 431 13.38 22.04 -31.15
N GLU A 432 12.64 22.54 -32.15
CA GLU A 432 11.19 22.71 -32.06
C GLU A 432 10.49 21.38 -31.79
N ARG A 433 10.82 20.34 -32.56
CA ARG A 433 10.30 18.98 -32.30
C ARG A 433 10.66 18.43 -30.92
N SER A 434 11.88 18.68 -30.44
CA SER A 434 12.31 18.23 -29.10
C SER A 434 11.50 18.93 -28.01
N MET A 435 11.24 20.23 -28.15
CA MET A 435 10.37 20.99 -27.25
C MET A 435 8.91 20.54 -27.33
N GLU A 436 8.40 20.24 -28.53
CA GLU A 436 7.07 19.65 -28.73
C GLU A 436 6.95 18.28 -28.04
N ALA A 437 7.97 17.42 -28.16
CA ALA A 437 8.01 16.12 -27.52
C ALA A 437 7.98 16.23 -25.99
N VAL A 438 8.76 17.16 -25.43
CA VAL A 438 8.76 17.45 -23.98
C VAL A 438 7.40 18.02 -23.54
N CYS A 439 6.80 18.93 -24.32
CA CYS A 439 5.45 19.44 -24.07
C CYS A 439 4.42 18.31 -24.02
N MET A 440 4.47 17.40 -25.01
CA MET A 440 3.60 16.23 -25.09
C MET A 440 3.73 15.33 -23.85
N VAL A 441 4.95 15.04 -23.39
CA VAL A 441 5.18 14.23 -22.18
C VAL A 441 4.63 14.91 -20.94
N MET A 442 4.89 16.21 -20.75
CA MET A 442 4.40 16.98 -19.60
C MET A 442 2.86 17.08 -19.58
N GLU A 443 2.20 17.22 -20.73
CA GLU A 443 0.74 17.24 -20.82
C GLU A 443 0.12 15.85 -20.70
N ALA A 444 0.74 14.80 -21.25
CA ALA A 444 0.21 13.45 -21.20
C ALA A 444 0.28 12.85 -19.80
N LEU A 445 1.33 13.15 -19.04
CA LEU A 445 1.54 12.61 -17.68
C LEU A 445 0.83 13.42 -16.59
N GLU A 446 0.20 14.54 -16.93
CA GLU A 446 -0.66 15.28 -15.99
C GLU A 446 -1.81 14.38 -15.49
N SER A 447 -2.01 14.32 -14.18
CA SER A 447 -2.97 13.43 -13.50
C SER A 447 -2.57 11.94 -13.47
N TYR A 448 -1.39 11.57 -13.96
CA TYR A 448 -0.84 10.20 -13.88
C TYR A 448 0.22 10.03 -12.79
N GLU A 449 0.34 10.97 -11.83
CA GLU A 449 1.43 11.00 -10.84
C GLU A 449 1.44 9.78 -9.91
N HIS A 450 0.29 9.14 -9.71
CA HIS A 450 0.18 7.90 -8.94
C HIS A 450 0.71 6.66 -9.69
N ARG A 451 0.78 6.73 -11.03
CA ARG A 451 1.23 5.64 -11.91
C ARG A 451 2.62 5.86 -12.48
N PHE A 452 3.00 7.12 -12.68
CA PHE A 452 4.27 7.53 -13.27
C PHE A 452 4.91 8.63 -12.45
N LYS A 453 6.16 8.41 -12.07
CA LYS A 453 7.05 9.43 -11.52
C LYS A 453 8.06 9.79 -12.60
N TYR A 454 8.07 11.05 -13.04
CA TYR A 454 8.94 11.48 -14.14
C TYR A 454 9.78 12.71 -13.85
N ASP A 455 10.94 12.78 -14.48
CA ASP A 455 11.80 13.96 -14.54
C ASP A 455 12.31 14.19 -15.97
N ILE A 456 12.75 15.41 -16.23
CA ILE A 456 13.32 15.82 -17.52
C ILE A 456 14.66 16.46 -17.24
N VAL A 457 15.70 15.89 -17.83
CA VAL A 457 17.09 16.33 -17.66
C VAL A 457 17.65 16.65 -19.04
N GLY A 458 18.37 17.75 -19.17
CA GLY A 458 19.06 18.16 -20.38
C GLY A 458 20.53 17.74 -20.37
N HIS A 459 21.10 17.51 -21.54
CA HIS A 459 22.54 17.50 -21.75
C HIS A 459 22.94 18.49 -22.86
N SER A 460 24.10 19.12 -22.71
CA SER A 460 24.71 20.01 -23.70
C SER A 460 26.23 19.99 -23.54
N GLY A 461 26.97 20.84 -24.23
CA GLY A 461 28.41 20.99 -24.00
C GLY A 461 28.79 21.57 -22.63
N ASP A 462 27.83 22.07 -21.84
CA ASP A 462 28.09 22.58 -20.48
C ASP A 462 28.04 21.50 -19.40
N GLY A 463 27.36 20.37 -19.68
CA GLY A 463 27.13 19.32 -18.69
C GLY A 463 26.01 18.36 -19.11
N TYR A 464 25.79 17.34 -18.28
CA TYR A 464 24.86 16.24 -18.56
C TYR A 464 23.65 16.18 -17.61
N ASP A 465 23.60 17.06 -16.63
CA ASP A 465 22.66 17.09 -15.52
C ASP A 465 21.87 18.42 -15.46
N ILE A 466 21.55 18.99 -16.62
CA ILE A 466 20.81 20.26 -16.71
C ILE A 466 19.37 20.00 -16.27
N GLU A 467 19.02 20.43 -15.06
CA GLU A 467 17.71 20.20 -14.50
C GLU A 467 16.62 21.03 -15.23
N LEU A 468 15.73 20.36 -15.95
CA LEU A 468 14.58 20.99 -16.62
C LEU A 468 13.29 20.80 -15.83
N VAL A 469 13.03 19.57 -15.38
CA VAL A 469 11.90 19.21 -14.51
C VAL A 469 12.36 18.20 -13.48
N ARG A 470 12.06 18.45 -12.20
CA ARG A 470 12.32 17.51 -11.11
C ARG A 470 11.11 16.61 -10.85
N ALA A 471 11.37 15.38 -10.43
CA ALA A 471 10.32 14.42 -10.11
C ALA A 471 9.45 14.82 -8.90
N ASP A 472 9.97 15.62 -7.98
CA ASP A 472 9.23 16.17 -6.83
C ASP A 472 8.52 17.51 -7.15
N LYS A 473 8.82 18.11 -8.31
CA LYS A 473 8.33 19.43 -8.71
C LYS A 473 7.94 19.46 -10.19
N VAL A 474 6.98 18.62 -10.55
CA VAL A 474 6.40 18.57 -11.90
C VAL A 474 5.56 19.82 -12.19
N PRO A 475 5.56 20.32 -13.44
CA PRO A 475 4.82 21.51 -13.82
C PRO A 475 3.31 21.26 -13.82
N LYS A 476 2.57 22.09 -13.07
CA LYS A 476 1.12 21.92 -12.83
C LYS A 476 0.22 22.75 -13.74
N ASN A 477 0.79 23.71 -14.46
CA ASN A 477 0.04 24.63 -15.31
C ASN A 477 0.84 25.01 -16.56
N ASN A 478 0.16 25.62 -17.54
CA ASN A 478 0.74 25.98 -18.83
C ASN A 478 1.92 26.96 -18.71
N LYS A 479 1.91 27.84 -17.70
CA LYS A 479 2.99 28.80 -17.44
C LYS A 479 4.27 28.10 -16.99
N GLU A 480 4.15 27.11 -16.10
CA GLU A 480 5.28 26.29 -15.64
C GLU A 480 5.83 25.42 -16.78
N ARG A 481 4.96 24.82 -17.60
CA ARG A 481 5.36 24.06 -18.81
C ARG A 481 6.07 24.96 -19.82
N LEU A 482 5.54 26.16 -20.07
CA LEU A 482 6.19 27.14 -20.94
C LEU A 482 7.56 27.56 -20.42
N LYS A 483 7.74 27.68 -19.10
CA LYS A 483 9.04 27.99 -18.49
C LYS A 483 10.08 26.91 -18.83
N VAL A 484 9.69 25.63 -18.79
CA VAL A 484 10.57 24.51 -19.19
C VAL A 484 10.97 24.66 -20.66
N ILE A 485 10.01 24.90 -21.55
CA ILE A 485 10.26 25.09 -23.00
C ILE A 485 11.21 26.27 -23.25
N LYS A 486 10.97 27.42 -22.60
CA LYS A 486 11.84 28.59 -22.70
C LYS A 486 13.26 28.32 -22.19
N ASN A 487 13.38 27.58 -21.08
CA ASN A 487 14.68 27.18 -20.55
C ASN A 487 15.44 26.28 -21.54
N MET A 488 14.78 25.30 -22.16
CA MET A 488 15.39 24.46 -23.20
C MET A 488 15.91 25.29 -24.37
N HIS A 489 15.09 26.21 -24.88
CA HIS A 489 15.47 27.08 -25.99
C HIS A 489 16.64 27.99 -25.64
N ALA A 490 16.56 28.68 -24.48
CA ALA A 490 17.62 29.57 -24.02
C ALA A 490 18.93 28.82 -23.77
N HIS A 491 18.87 27.66 -23.11
CA HIS A 491 20.05 26.84 -22.84
C HIS A 491 20.72 26.40 -24.15
N SER A 492 19.95 25.89 -25.11
CA SER A 492 20.46 25.49 -26.42
C SER A 492 21.11 26.64 -27.19
N GLN A 493 20.64 27.88 -26.97
CA GLN A 493 21.19 29.08 -27.60
C GLN A 493 22.53 29.52 -27.00
N PHE A 494 22.70 29.39 -25.68
CA PHE A 494 23.84 29.96 -24.95
C PHE A 494 24.87 28.94 -24.47
N CYS A 495 24.60 27.64 -24.62
CA CYS A 495 25.52 26.60 -24.16
C CYS A 495 26.84 26.55 -24.94
N MET A 496 27.88 26.05 -24.29
CA MET A 496 29.15 25.77 -24.94
C MET A 496 29.01 24.63 -25.96
N SER A 497 29.90 24.62 -26.95
CA SER A 497 29.99 23.51 -27.90
C SER A 497 30.52 22.26 -27.20
N GLY A 498 29.82 21.13 -27.38
CA GLY A 498 30.20 19.84 -26.82
C GLY A 498 29.00 18.92 -26.79
N ASP A 499 29.25 17.66 -26.48
CA ASP A 499 28.22 16.63 -26.36
C ASP A 499 28.54 15.71 -25.19
N TYR A 500 27.62 15.65 -24.23
CA TYR A 500 27.67 14.73 -23.10
C TYR A 500 26.55 13.68 -23.18
N THR A 501 26.08 13.33 -24.38
CA THR A 501 25.03 12.30 -24.58
C THR A 501 25.42 10.98 -23.90
N LEU A 502 26.66 10.54 -24.07
CA LEU A 502 27.13 9.25 -23.55
C LEU A 502 27.21 9.26 -22.02
N GLU A 503 27.83 10.30 -21.46
CA GLU A 503 27.99 10.51 -20.02
C GLU A 503 26.64 10.69 -19.34
N GLY A 504 25.75 11.50 -19.91
CA GLY A 504 24.40 11.74 -19.40
C GLY A 504 23.52 10.51 -19.43
N THR A 505 23.64 9.70 -20.47
CA THR A 505 22.94 8.41 -20.55
C THR A 505 23.46 7.46 -19.47
N ALA A 506 24.78 7.34 -19.31
CA ALA A 506 25.39 6.46 -18.32
C ALA A 506 25.08 6.90 -16.87
N ALA A 507 25.08 8.20 -16.60
CA ALA A 507 24.69 8.76 -15.30
C ALA A 507 23.22 8.49 -15.01
N SER A 508 22.34 8.74 -16.00
CA SER A 508 20.90 8.52 -15.85
C SER A 508 20.55 7.06 -15.59
N VAL A 509 21.21 6.10 -16.26
CA VAL A 509 21.02 4.67 -15.96
C VAL A 509 21.37 4.35 -14.51
N LYS A 510 22.53 4.82 -14.03
CA LYS A 510 22.99 4.56 -12.66
C LYS A 510 22.10 5.20 -11.59
N GLU A 511 21.57 6.39 -11.85
CA GLU A 511 20.68 7.08 -10.91
C GLU A 511 19.32 6.40 -10.84
N LEU A 512 18.73 6.07 -12.00
CA LEU A 512 17.44 5.40 -12.06
C LEU A 512 17.48 4.04 -11.36
N ALA A 513 18.53 3.24 -11.56
CA ALA A 513 18.69 1.93 -10.93
C ALA A 513 18.68 1.97 -9.38
N ARG A 514 18.94 3.14 -8.76
CA ARG A 514 18.92 3.31 -7.30
C ARG A 514 17.56 3.69 -6.74
N GLU A 515 16.64 4.18 -7.58
CA GLU A 515 15.30 4.56 -7.14
C GLU A 515 14.39 3.33 -7.04
N GLU A 516 13.51 3.28 -6.04
CA GLU A 516 12.47 2.24 -6.00
C GLU A 516 11.31 2.58 -6.95
N ALA A 517 11.04 1.69 -7.90
CA ALA A 517 9.92 1.77 -8.85
C ALA A 517 9.56 0.38 -9.39
N ASP A 518 8.35 0.22 -9.93
CA ASP A 518 7.94 -1.05 -10.58
C ASP A 518 8.80 -1.33 -11.82
N GLU A 519 9.06 -0.29 -12.62
CA GLU A 519 9.91 -0.34 -13.80
C GLU A 519 10.62 1.00 -13.98
N HIS A 520 11.82 0.96 -14.56
CA HIS A 520 12.63 2.14 -14.87
C HIS A 520 12.77 2.30 -16.37
N PHE A 521 12.50 3.51 -16.85
CA PHE A 521 12.58 3.89 -18.25
C PHE A 521 13.48 5.11 -18.41
N LEU A 522 14.43 5.02 -19.33
CA LEU A 522 15.24 6.14 -19.79
C LEU A 522 14.96 6.35 -21.27
N VAL A 523 14.48 7.53 -21.66
CA VAL A 523 14.25 7.91 -23.06
C VAL A 523 15.18 9.06 -23.39
N VAL A 524 16.18 8.81 -24.25
CA VAL A 524 17.15 9.80 -24.70
C VAL A 524 16.68 10.42 -26.02
N LEU A 525 16.49 11.74 -26.05
CA LEU A 525 16.18 12.50 -27.25
C LEU A 525 17.46 13.14 -27.79
N SER A 526 17.88 12.77 -29.00
CA SER A 526 19.15 13.23 -29.60
C SER A 526 19.00 13.62 -31.07
N ASP A 527 19.90 14.47 -31.57
CA ASP A 527 19.99 14.87 -32.98
C ASP A 527 20.77 13.90 -33.88
N ALA A 528 21.12 12.73 -33.35
CA ALA A 528 21.89 11.67 -34.03
C ALA A 528 23.33 12.06 -34.42
N ASN A 529 23.86 13.18 -33.96
CA ASN A 529 25.17 13.69 -34.39
C ASN A 529 26.36 13.14 -33.56
N LEU A 530 26.28 11.87 -33.15
CA LEU A 530 27.24 11.23 -32.24
C LEU A 530 28.66 11.13 -32.84
N GLU A 531 28.77 10.83 -34.14
CA GLU A 531 30.05 10.63 -34.84
C GLU A 531 30.93 11.89 -34.77
N ARG A 532 30.32 13.09 -34.83
CA ARG A 532 31.04 14.37 -34.84
C ARG A 532 31.77 14.65 -33.53
N TYR A 533 31.28 14.07 -32.43
CA TYR A 533 31.86 14.20 -31.10
C TYR A 533 32.73 12.98 -30.73
N GLY A 534 33.01 12.09 -31.69
CA GLY A 534 33.84 10.90 -31.47
C GLY A 534 33.13 9.80 -30.67
N ILE A 535 31.81 9.88 -30.51
CA ILE A 535 31.02 8.86 -29.81
C ILE A 535 30.75 7.74 -30.79
N ARG A 536 31.40 6.60 -30.55
CA ARG A 536 31.19 5.38 -31.35
C ARG A 536 29.82 4.77 -31.03
N PRO A 537 29.03 4.35 -32.05
CA PRO A 537 27.72 3.73 -31.83
C PRO A 537 27.77 2.53 -30.88
N GLU A 538 28.84 1.72 -30.96
CA GLU A 538 29.05 0.58 -30.06
C GLU A 538 29.13 0.97 -28.58
N ARG A 539 29.73 2.13 -28.26
CA ARG A 539 29.79 2.61 -26.86
C ARG A 539 28.42 3.06 -26.38
N PHE A 540 27.66 3.72 -27.25
CA PHE A 540 26.30 4.13 -26.92
C PHE A 540 25.38 2.92 -26.73
N ALA A 541 25.53 1.88 -27.56
CA ALA A 541 24.85 0.59 -27.39
C ALA A 541 25.15 -0.04 -26.02
N GLN A 542 26.44 -0.08 -25.63
CA GLN A 542 26.86 -0.62 -24.33
C GLN A 542 26.24 0.12 -23.15
N VAL A 543 26.11 1.44 -23.24
CA VAL A 543 25.49 2.25 -22.18
C VAL A 543 23.98 2.04 -22.13
N LEU A 544 23.30 1.94 -23.28
CA LEU A 544 21.85 1.65 -23.32
C LEU A 544 21.51 0.25 -22.76
N THR A 545 22.47 -0.67 -22.71
CA THR A 545 22.29 -2.03 -22.18
C THR A 545 23.14 -2.33 -20.96
N SER A 546 23.68 -1.31 -20.27
CA SER A 546 24.62 -1.51 -19.16
C SER A 546 23.98 -2.07 -17.89
N ASP A 547 22.69 -1.80 -17.69
CA ASP A 547 21.92 -2.26 -16.54
C ASP A 547 20.60 -2.88 -17.01
N THR A 548 20.32 -4.11 -16.55
CA THR A 548 19.11 -4.85 -16.92
C THR A 548 17.86 -4.35 -16.19
N GLN A 549 18.01 -3.59 -15.10
CA GLN A 549 16.88 -2.99 -14.37
C GLN A 549 16.32 -1.76 -15.08
N VAL A 550 17.14 -1.08 -15.90
CA VAL A 550 16.75 0.15 -16.60
C VAL A 550 16.51 -0.11 -18.09
N ASN A 551 15.27 0.13 -18.52
CA ASN A 551 14.90 0.07 -19.93
C ASN A 551 15.28 1.40 -20.61
N ALA A 552 16.50 1.47 -21.13
CA ALA A 552 17.01 2.65 -21.82
C ALA A 552 16.80 2.58 -23.34
N PHE A 553 16.32 3.68 -23.93
CA PHE A 553 15.98 3.82 -25.34
C PHE A 553 16.48 5.17 -25.88
N ALA A 554 16.77 5.22 -27.18
CA ALA A 554 17.12 6.46 -27.88
C ALA A 554 16.09 6.78 -28.97
N ILE A 555 15.64 8.04 -29.02
CA ILE A 555 14.79 8.58 -30.07
C ILE A 555 15.56 9.69 -30.78
N PHE A 556 15.88 9.47 -32.05
CA PHE A 556 16.55 10.45 -32.88
C PHE A 556 15.52 11.40 -33.51
N ILE A 557 15.51 12.64 -33.03
CA ILE A 557 14.55 13.70 -33.42
C ILE A 557 15.11 14.63 -34.51
N GLY A 558 16.41 14.55 -34.76
CA GLY A 558 17.10 15.20 -35.87
C GLY A 558 18.03 14.22 -36.57
N SER A 559 18.45 14.57 -37.78
CA SER A 559 19.53 13.90 -38.51
C SER A 559 20.16 14.86 -39.50
N LEU A 560 21.46 14.71 -39.74
CA LEU A 560 22.13 15.29 -40.90
C LEU A 560 22.30 14.17 -41.93
N GLY A 561 21.48 14.15 -42.97
CA GLY A 561 21.44 13.05 -43.95
C GLY A 561 20.87 11.76 -43.35
N ASP A 562 21.53 10.62 -43.59
CA ASP A 562 21.09 9.27 -43.18
C ASP A 562 21.66 8.80 -41.83
N GLN A 563 22.28 9.70 -41.05
CA GLN A 563 22.93 9.35 -39.78
C GLN A 563 22.01 8.65 -38.78
N ALA A 564 20.79 9.15 -38.58
CA ALA A 564 19.84 8.53 -37.65
C ALA A 564 19.47 7.09 -38.06
N GLU A 565 19.29 6.83 -39.36
CA GLU A 565 18.98 5.49 -39.88
C GLU A 565 20.18 4.54 -39.75
N ARG A 566 21.40 5.03 -39.98
CA ARG A 566 22.64 4.27 -39.79
C ARG A 566 22.86 3.91 -38.32
N LEU A 567 22.63 4.85 -37.40
CA LEU A 567 22.69 4.60 -35.96
C LEU A 567 21.64 3.57 -35.54
N GLN A 568 20.40 3.70 -36.02
CA GLN A 568 19.35 2.74 -35.71
C GLN A 568 19.70 1.30 -36.11
N LYS A 569 20.37 1.11 -37.27
CA LYS A 569 20.85 -0.20 -37.74
C LYS A 569 22.00 -0.77 -36.90
N THR A 570 22.76 0.08 -36.21
CA THR A 570 23.95 -0.31 -35.44
C THR A 570 23.62 -0.55 -33.96
N LEU A 571 22.64 0.18 -33.42
CA LEU A 571 22.17 0.02 -32.04
C LEU A 571 21.32 -1.25 -31.88
N PRO A 572 21.18 -1.77 -30.64
CA PRO A 572 20.39 -2.98 -30.39
C PRO A 572 18.95 -2.83 -30.90
N ALA A 573 18.42 -3.90 -31.49
CA ALA A 573 17.05 -3.92 -32.02
C ALA A 573 16.03 -3.58 -30.93
N GLY A 574 15.07 -2.72 -31.24
CA GLY A 574 14.02 -2.27 -30.31
C GLY A 574 14.49 -1.24 -29.26
N ARG A 575 15.77 -0.82 -29.27
CA ARG A 575 16.31 0.18 -28.34
C ARG A 575 16.52 1.57 -28.96
N SER A 576 16.32 1.71 -30.27
CA SER A 576 16.49 2.99 -30.97
C SER A 576 15.41 3.23 -32.02
N PHE A 577 14.97 4.49 -32.12
CA PHE A 577 13.88 4.92 -32.97
C PHE A 577 14.23 6.23 -33.67
N VAL A 578 13.65 6.46 -34.84
CA VAL A 578 13.81 7.70 -35.60
C VAL A 578 12.45 8.40 -35.68
N ALA A 579 12.39 9.66 -35.25
CA ALA A 579 11.17 10.45 -35.17
C ALA A 579 11.36 11.85 -35.79
N MET A 580 11.29 11.91 -37.12
CA MET A 580 11.35 13.19 -37.86
C MET A 580 10.03 13.99 -37.83
N ASP A 581 8.93 13.35 -37.40
CA ASP A 581 7.63 13.97 -37.15
C ASP A 581 7.16 13.59 -35.74
N THR A 582 6.73 14.57 -34.95
CA THR A 582 6.25 14.36 -33.57
C THR A 582 5.01 13.46 -33.50
N LYS A 583 4.27 13.30 -34.60
CA LYS A 583 3.20 12.31 -34.75
C LYS A 583 3.63 10.87 -34.48
N HIS A 584 4.90 10.52 -34.72
CA HIS A 584 5.38 9.15 -34.52
C HIS A 584 5.75 8.87 -33.06
N ILE A 585 5.97 9.92 -32.24
CA ILE A 585 6.46 9.76 -30.87
C ILE A 585 5.46 8.97 -29.99
N PRO A 586 4.13 9.17 -30.04
CA PRO A 586 3.20 8.33 -29.27
C PRO A 586 3.30 6.85 -29.61
N GLN A 587 3.44 6.51 -30.90
CA GLN A 587 3.58 5.12 -31.34
C GLN A 587 4.92 4.53 -30.90
N ILE A 588 5.98 5.32 -30.94
CA ILE A 588 7.31 4.91 -30.43
C ILE A 588 7.25 4.69 -28.92
N LEU A 589 6.64 5.60 -28.15
CA LEU A 589 6.48 5.44 -26.70
C LEU A 589 5.59 4.24 -26.37
N GLN A 590 4.53 3.99 -27.14
CA GLN A 590 3.73 2.77 -27.03
C GLN A 590 4.59 1.53 -27.25
N GLN A 591 5.40 1.49 -28.32
CA GLN A 591 6.32 0.39 -28.59
C GLN A 591 7.32 0.22 -27.45
N ILE A 592 7.87 1.31 -26.90
CA ILE A 592 8.79 1.29 -25.76
C ILE A 592 8.11 0.64 -24.55
N PHE A 593 6.94 1.12 -24.15
CA PHE A 593 6.24 0.60 -22.97
C PHE A 593 5.64 -0.80 -23.17
N THR A 594 5.34 -1.21 -24.41
CA THR A 594 4.86 -2.57 -24.72
C THR A 594 6.02 -3.55 -24.94
N SER A 595 7.19 -3.10 -25.40
CA SER A 595 8.35 -3.97 -25.65
C SER A 595 8.84 -4.63 -24.36
N THR A 596 8.73 -3.96 -23.22
CA THR A 596 9.02 -4.53 -21.90
C THR A 596 7.96 -5.55 -21.46
N MET A 597 6.78 -5.59 -22.09
CA MET A 597 5.80 -6.66 -21.90
C MET A 597 6.20 -7.96 -22.61
N LEU A 598 6.80 -7.85 -23.80
CA LEU A 598 7.13 -8.99 -24.66
C LEU A 598 8.54 -9.55 -24.43
N SER A 599 9.49 -8.73 -23.96
CA SER A 599 10.90 -9.15 -23.82
C SER A 599 11.19 -10.12 -22.65
N ASN A 600 10.20 -10.36 -21.77
CA ASN A 600 10.31 -11.29 -20.63
C ASN A 600 9.31 -12.47 -20.71
N ALA A 601 8.60 -12.63 -21.82
CA ALA A 601 7.66 -13.73 -22.06
C ALA A 601 8.37 -15.00 -22.56
#